data_AF-A0A376KYS4-F1
#
_entry.id   AF-A0A376KYS4-F1
#
_cell.length_a   1.000
_cell.length_b   1.000
_cell.length_c   1.000
_cell.angle_alpha   90.00
_cell.angle_beta   90.00
_cell.angle_gamma   90.00
#
_symmetry.space_group_name_H-M   'P 1'
#
loop_
_entity.id
_entity.type
_entity.pdbx_description
1 polymer ?
#
loop_
_entity_poly.entity_id
_entity_poly.type
_entity_poly.pdbx_seq_one_letter_code
_entity_poly.pdbx_strand_id
1 'polypeptide(L)'
;MSMQGQACQQLSRCILLRQPYQHDPHFERAFTHIDAALERMRDNGAPADLLKTLGFLLNNLRAIDAQLATIESEQAQALPHNNDENELADDSPHGLSDIWLRLSRHFTPESALFRHAVRMSLVLCFGYAIIQITGMHHGYWILLTSLFVCQPNYNATRHRLKLRIIGTLVGIAIGIPVLWFVPSLEGQLVLLVITGVLFFAFRNVQYAHATMFITLLVLLCFNLLGEGFEVALPRVIDTLIGCAIAWAAVSYIWPDWQFRNLPRMLERATEANCRYLDAILEQYHQGRDNRLAYRIARRDAHNRDAELASVVSNMSSEPNVTPQIREAAFRLLCLNHTFTSYISALRCSPGAVN
;
A
#
# COMPACT_ATOMS: atom_id res chain seq x y z
N MET A 1 16.69 23.91 -1.81
CA MET A 1 15.60 22.92 -1.64
C MET A 1 14.75 22.78 -2.91
N SER A 2 14.14 23.84 -3.44
CA SER A 2 13.28 23.76 -4.65
C SER A 2 14.01 23.23 -5.91
N MET A 3 15.23 23.72 -6.17
CA MET A 3 16.02 23.28 -7.33
C MET A 3 16.34 21.78 -7.30
N GLN A 4 16.72 21.23 -6.15
CA GLN A 4 16.99 19.79 -6.01
C GLN A 4 15.71 18.95 -6.15
N GLY A 5 14.58 19.45 -5.64
CA GLY A 5 13.27 18.81 -5.85
C GLY A 5 12.90 18.74 -7.34
N GLN A 6 13.16 19.82 -8.09
CA GLN A 6 12.94 19.85 -9.54
C GLN A 6 13.90 18.91 -10.28
N ALA A 7 15.17 18.86 -9.88
CA ALA A 7 16.17 17.94 -10.44
C ALA A 7 15.75 16.46 -10.25
N CYS A 8 15.28 16.08 -9.06
CA CYS A 8 14.75 14.74 -8.81
C CYS A 8 13.51 14.42 -9.65
N GLN A 9 12.62 15.39 -9.84
CA GLN A 9 11.42 15.22 -10.69
C GLN A 9 11.79 15.06 -12.18
N GLN A 10 12.79 15.82 -12.64
CA GLN A 10 13.31 15.73 -14.00
C GLN A 10 14.00 14.39 -14.22
N LEU A 11 14.82 13.92 -13.28
CA LEU A 11 15.43 12.60 -13.33
C LEU A 11 14.38 11.49 -13.43
N SER A 12 13.32 11.54 -12.61
CA SER A 12 12.18 10.60 -12.70
C SER A 12 11.54 10.59 -14.09
N ARG A 13 11.34 11.77 -14.68
CA ARG A 13 10.79 11.90 -16.03
C ARG A 13 11.74 11.35 -17.10
N CYS A 14 13.04 11.60 -16.99
CA CYS A 14 14.07 11.05 -17.88
C CYS A 14 14.09 9.52 -17.83
N ILE A 15 13.97 8.92 -16.64
CA ILE A 15 13.88 7.46 -16.46
C ILE A 15 12.64 6.90 -17.15
N LEU A 16 11.46 7.51 -16.95
CA LEU A 16 10.21 7.08 -17.58
C LEU A 16 10.27 7.16 -19.11
N LEU A 17 10.95 8.18 -19.65
CA LEU A 17 11.08 8.41 -21.09
C LEU A 17 12.31 7.74 -21.72
N ARG A 18 13.13 7.03 -20.92
CA ARG A 18 14.42 6.45 -21.32
C ARG A 18 15.35 7.47 -22.01
N GLN A 19 15.39 8.69 -21.49
CA GLN A 19 16.25 9.76 -22.00
C GLN A 19 17.41 10.03 -21.03
N PRO A 20 18.57 10.49 -21.54
CA PRO A 20 19.68 10.88 -20.68
C PRO A 20 19.28 12.07 -19.80
N TYR A 21 19.71 12.03 -18.54
CA TYR A 21 19.55 13.14 -17.61
C TYR A 21 20.71 14.11 -17.78
N GLN A 22 20.40 15.41 -17.82
CA GLN A 22 21.39 16.48 -17.89
C GLN A 22 21.33 17.30 -16.60
N HIS A 23 22.46 17.40 -15.90
CA HIS A 23 22.53 18.14 -14.65
C HIS A 23 22.53 19.65 -14.90
N ASP A 24 21.85 20.42 -14.04
CA ASP A 24 21.80 21.87 -14.17
C ASP A 24 23.11 22.52 -13.66
N PRO A 25 23.86 23.28 -14.48
CA PRO A 25 25.08 23.95 -14.03
C PRO A 25 24.82 25.10 -13.03
N HIS A 26 23.57 25.53 -12.82
CA HIS A 26 23.25 26.64 -11.90
C HIS A 26 23.45 26.27 -10.41
N PHE A 27 23.58 24.99 -10.07
CA PHE A 27 23.81 24.53 -8.70
C PHE A 27 25.11 25.07 -8.10
N GLU A 28 26.21 25.10 -8.85
CA GLU A 28 27.51 25.62 -8.37
C GLU A 28 27.43 27.09 -7.97
N ARG A 29 26.74 27.90 -8.79
CA ARG A 29 26.53 29.32 -8.51
C ARG A 29 25.70 29.51 -7.24
N ALA A 30 24.65 28.71 -7.07
CA ALA A 30 23.80 28.77 -5.89
C ALA A 30 24.56 28.42 -4.60
N PHE A 31 25.42 27.39 -4.62
CA PHE A 31 26.26 27.06 -3.48
C PHE A 31 27.25 28.18 -3.15
N THR A 32 27.87 28.77 -4.17
CA THR A 32 28.81 29.90 -4.00
C THR A 32 28.16 31.09 -3.31
N HIS A 33 26.91 31.42 -3.66
CA HIS A 33 26.15 32.49 -3.01
C HIS A 33 25.79 32.16 -1.56
N ILE A 34 25.49 30.90 -1.26
CA ILE A 34 25.19 30.46 0.11
C ILE A 34 26.44 30.50 0.98
N ASP A 35 27.61 30.11 0.45
CA ASP A 35 28.89 30.24 1.15
C ASP A 35 29.17 31.70 1.51
N ALA A 36 29.08 32.61 0.52
CA ALA A 36 29.29 34.04 0.74
C ALA A 36 28.31 34.64 1.77
N ALA A 37 27.06 34.16 1.80
CA ALA A 37 26.07 34.57 2.80
C ALA A 37 26.43 34.07 4.21
N LEU A 38 26.89 32.82 4.33
CA LEU A 38 27.33 32.24 5.60
C LEU A 38 28.58 32.94 6.15
N GLU A 39 29.52 33.30 5.30
CA GLU A 39 30.70 34.09 5.69
C GLU A 39 30.30 35.47 6.21
N ARG A 40 29.37 36.15 5.52
CA ARG A 40 28.87 37.45 5.98
C ARG A 40 28.11 37.36 7.31
N MET A 41 27.40 36.25 7.57
CA MET A 41 26.75 36.01 8.86
C MET A 41 27.76 35.73 9.98
N ARG A 42 28.85 35.03 9.67
CA ARG A 42 29.97 34.80 10.59
C ARG A 42 30.62 36.13 11.00
N ASP A 43 30.86 37.02 10.04
CA ASP A 43 31.49 38.33 10.27
C ASP A 43 30.56 39.27 11.08
N ASN A 44 29.24 39.10 10.96
CA ASN A 44 28.24 39.84 11.73
C ASN A 44 27.98 39.26 13.14
N GLY A 45 28.77 38.29 13.61
CA GLY A 45 28.70 37.76 14.98
C GLY A 45 27.56 36.77 15.23
N ALA A 46 27.09 36.05 14.20
CA ALA A 46 26.06 35.02 14.37
C ALA A 46 26.52 33.89 15.32
N PRO A 47 25.60 33.28 16.09
CA PRO A 47 25.93 32.21 17.04
C PRO A 47 26.53 30.99 16.33
N ALA A 48 27.64 30.48 16.87
CA ALA A 48 28.45 29.42 16.25
C ALA A 48 27.68 28.10 16.01
N ASP A 49 26.70 27.78 16.87
CA ASP A 49 25.91 26.56 16.77
C ASP A 49 24.93 26.59 15.57
N LEU A 50 24.39 27.77 15.27
CA LEU A 50 23.55 27.99 14.09
C LEU A 50 24.37 27.87 12.79
N LEU A 51 25.57 28.48 12.76
CA LEU A 51 26.49 28.37 11.62
C LEU A 51 26.92 26.92 11.37
N LYS A 52 27.16 26.15 12.44
CA LYS A 52 27.50 24.74 12.36
C LYS A 52 26.36 23.90 11.79
N THR A 53 25.13 24.14 12.25
CA THR A 53 23.92 23.46 11.74
C THR A 53 23.67 23.77 10.26
N LEU A 54 23.81 25.03 9.85
CA LEU A 54 23.69 25.45 8.46
C LEU A 54 24.80 24.85 7.59
N GLY A 55 26.02 24.73 8.12
CA GLY A 55 27.14 24.05 7.47
C GLY A 55 26.87 22.57 7.21
N PHE A 56 26.32 21.85 8.19
CA PHE A 56 25.89 20.45 7.99
C PHE A 56 24.81 20.32 6.92
N LEU A 57 23.83 21.24 6.93
CA LEU A 57 22.76 21.24 5.93
C LEU A 57 23.32 21.53 4.53
N LEU A 58 24.22 22.49 4.39
CA LEU A 58 24.90 22.80 3.12
C LEU A 58 25.70 21.61 2.60
N ASN A 59 26.44 20.92 3.46
CA ASN A 59 27.19 19.72 3.10
C ASN A 59 26.27 18.58 2.63
N ASN A 60 25.13 18.38 3.27
CA ASN A 60 24.12 17.43 2.80
C ASN A 60 23.57 17.81 1.42
N LEU A 61 23.29 19.10 1.19
CA LEU A 61 22.82 19.57 -0.12
C LEU A 61 23.88 19.33 -1.21
N ARG A 62 25.16 19.59 -0.93
CA ARG A 62 26.27 19.29 -1.87
C ARG A 62 26.43 17.80 -2.13
N ALA A 63 26.24 16.95 -1.12
CA ALA A 63 26.31 15.50 -1.30
C ALA A 63 25.20 14.98 -2.23
N ILE A 64 23.99 15.55 -2.15
CA ILE A 64 22.88 15.23 -3.06
C ILE A 64 23.19 15.71 -4.48
N ASP A 65 23.71 16.93 -4.62
CA ASP A 65 24.12 17.50 -5.91
C ASP A 65 25.20 16.66 -6.59
N ALA A 66 26.25 16.28 -5.85
CA ALA A 66 27.30 15.41 -6.35
C ALA A 66 26.75 14.05 -6.83
N GLN A 67 25.78 13.47 -6.13
CA GLN A 67 25.12 12.24 -6.59
C GLN A 67 24.34 12.46 -7.89
N LEU A 68 23.62 13.57 -8.03
CA LEU A 68 22.88 13.90 -9.26
C LEU A 68 23.83 14.14 -10.44
N ALA A 69 24.95 14.82 -10.24
CA ALA A 69 26.00 15.00 -11.24
C ALA A 69 26.69 13.68 -11.61
N THR A 70 26.90 12.79 -10.64
CA THR A 70 27.49 11.46 -10.89
C THR A 70 26.60 10.63 -11.81
N ILE A 71 25.28 10.72 -11.69
CA ILE A 71 24.32 10.00 -12.55
C ILE A 71 24.48 10.38 -14.03
N GLU A 72 24.70 11.66 -14.35
CA GLU A 72 24.97 12.09 -15.72
C GLU A 72 26.28 11.47 -16.25
N SER A 73 27.32 11.41 -15.43
CA SER A 73 28.61 10.80 -15.80
C SER A 73 28.55 9.28 -15.95
N GLU A 74 27.80 8.59 -15.08
CA GLU A 74 27.56 7.14 -15.16
C GLU A 74 26.74 6.77 -16.40
N GLN A 75 25.76 7.59 -16.78
CA GLN A 75 25.00 7.42 -18.03
C GLN A 75 25.87 7.64 -19.28
N ALA A 76 26.81 8.59 -19.24
CA ALA A 76 27.73 8.85 -20.35
C ALA A 76 28.80 7.75 -20.52
N GLN A 77 29.18 7.05 -19.44
CA GLN A 77 30.15 5.95 -19.46
C GLN A 77 29.53 4.57 -19.74
N ALA A 78 28.21 4.45 -19.74
CA ALA A 78 27.52 3.21 -20.11
C ALA A 78 27.65 2.91 -21.61
N LEU A 79 28.79 2.32 -22.02
CA LEU A 79 28.92 1.69 -23.33
C LEU A 79 27.87 0.57 -23.50
N PRO A 80 27.46 0.21 -24.73
CA PRO A 80 26.37 -0.74 -24.99
C PRO A 80 26.63 -2.21 -24.56
N HIS A 81 27.74 -2.50 -23.88
CA HIS A 81 28.22 -3.87 -23.68
C HIS A 81 27.91 -4.48 -22.29
N ASN A 82 27.37 -3.70 -21.34
CA ASN A 82 27.07 -4.16 -19.96
C ASN A 82 25.57 -4.25 -19.63
N ASN A 83 24.71 -4.46 -20.64
CA ASN A 83 23.26 -4.56 -20.42
C ASN A 83 22.84 -5.80 -19.60
N ASP A 84 23.61 -6.88 -19.63
CA ASP A 84 23.24 -8.14 -18.97
C ASP A 84 23.26 -8.05 -17.42
N GLU A 85 24.03 -7.15 -16.83
CA GLU A 85 24.11 -6.97 -15.37
C GLU A 85 23.17 -5.87 -14.82
N ASN A 86 22.62 -5.03 -15.69
CA ASN A 86 21.76 -3.90 -15.31
C ASN A 86 20.27 -4.13 -15.53
N GLU A 87 19.88 -5.15 -16.30
CA GLU A 87 18.50 -5.63 -16.32
C GLU A 87 18.21 -6.43 -15.05
N LEU A 88 17.65 -5.73 -14.07
CA LEU A 88 16.89 -6.30 -12.98
C LEU A 88 15.91 -7.33 -13.55
N ALA A 89 16.20 -8.61 -13.32
CA ALA A 89 15.35 -9.79 -13.55
C ALA A 89 14.09 -9.47 -14.38
N ASP A 90 14.17 -9.71 -15.69
CA ASP A 90 13.04 -9.58 -16.60
C ASP A 90 11.86 -10.40 -16.07
N ASP A 91 10.92 -9.72 -15.42
CA ASP A 91 9.73 -10.30 -14.81
C ASP A 91 8.62 -10.53 -15.84
N SER A 92 8.94 -10.38 -17.14
CA SER A 92 8.01 -10.66 -18.22
C SER A 92 7.73 -12.17 -18.29
N PRO A 93 6.44 -12.58 -18.38
CA PRO A 93 6.08 -13.99 -18.35
C PRO A 93 6.52 -14.68 -19.64
N HIS A 94 7.64 -15.39 -19.58
CA HIS A 94 8.12 -16.23 -20.67
C HIS A 94 7.31 -17.54 -20.71
N GLY A 95 6.15 -17.49 -21.35
CA GLY A 95 5.38 -18.66 -21.79
C GLY A 95 4.37 -19.25 -20.80
N LEU A 96 3.47 -20.08 -21.35
CA LEU A 96 2.37 -20.74 -20.61
C LEU A 96 2.87 -21.66 -19.49
N SER A 97 4.07 -22.24 -19.64
CA SER A 97 4.71 -23.06 -18.60
C SER A 97 5.14 -22.24 -17.40
N ASP A 98 5.65 -21.02 -17.59
CA ASP A 98 6.03 -20.14 -16.48
C ASP A 98 4.79 -19.58 -15.78
N ILE A 99 3.72 -19.27 -16.54
CA ILE A 99 2.41 -18.93 -15.98
C ILE A 99 1.84 -20.08 -15.14
N TRP A 100 1.91 -21.32 -15.63
CA TRP A 100 1.45 -22.50 -14.89
C TRP A 100 2.32 -22.77 -13.66
N LEU A 101 3.65 -22.60 -13.76
CA LEU A 101 4.56 -22.75 -12.64
C LEU A 101 4.27 -21.71 -11.55
N ARG A 102 4.08 -20.44 -11.93
CA ARG A 102 3.70 -19.35 -11.02
C ARG A 102 2.33 -19.63 -10.38
N LEU A 103 1.33 -20.06 -11.15
CA LEU A 103 0.00 -20.40 -10.64
C LEU A 103 0.06 -21.60 -9.67
N SER A 104 0.84 -22.63 -10.00
CA SER A 104 1.04 -23.81 -9.15
C SER A 104 1.69 -23.48 -7.82
N ARG A 105 2.61 -22.49 -7.78
CA ARG A 105 3.20 -21.96 -6.54
C ARG A 105 2.18 -21.26 -5.65
N HIS A 106 1.07 -20.76 -6.22
CA HIS A 106 -0.04 -20.18 -5.48
C HIS A 106 -1.11 -21.20 -5.04
N PHE A 107 -1.07 -22.45 -5.51
CA PHE A 107 -1.90 -23.57 -5.01
C PHE A 107 -1.34 -24.18 -3.72
N THR A 108 -0.94 -23.32 -2.79
CA THR A 108 -0.50 -23.73 -1.47
C THR A 108 -1.44 -23.14 -0.42
N PRO A 109 -1.74 -23.87 0.66
CA PRO A 109 -2.54 -23.34 1.78
C PRO A 109 -1.85 -22.17 2.50
N GLU A 110 -0.58 -21.89 2.21
CA GLU A 110 0.11 -20.66 2.65
C GLU A 110 -0.27 -19.43 1.80
N SER A 111 -0.83 -19.59 0.58
CA SER A 111 -1.22 -18.47 -0.27
C SER A 111 -2.48 -17.77 0.23
N ALA A 112 -2.40 -16.45 0.42
CA ALA A 112 -3.54 -15.61 0.78
C ALA A 112 -4.68 -15.66 -0.26
N LEU A 113 -4.35 -15.80 -1.55
CA LEU A 113 -5.33 -15.88 -2.63
C LEU A 113 -6.12 -17.19 -2.58
N PHE A 114 -5.43 -18.33 -2.39
CA PHE A 114 -6.08 -19.64 -2.27
C PHE A 114 -7.02 -19.68 -1.05
N ARG A 115 -6.54 -19.22 0.11
CA ARG A 115 -7.35 -19.15 1.33
C ARG A 115 -8.59 -18.27 1.15
N HIS A 116 -8.44 -17.12 0.49
CA HIS A 116 -9.57 -16.24 0.20
C HIS A 116 -10.57 -16.91 -0.76
N ALA A 117 -10.11 -17.56 -1.83
CA ALA A 117 -10.98 -18.25 -2.77
C ALA A 117 -11.83 -19.33 -2.07
N VAL A 118 -11.21 -20.20 -1.27
CA VAL A 118 -11.94 -21.24 -0.53
C VAL A 118 -12.90 -20.63 0.48
N ARG A 119 -12.49 -19.59 1.22
CA ARG A 119 -13.38 -18.87 2.14
C ARG A 119 -14.59 -18.30 1.41
N MET A 120 -14.38 -17.67 0.25
CA MET A 120 -15.46 -17.11 -0.56
C MET A 120 -16.42 -18.19 -1.06
N SER A 121 -15.91 -19.33 -1.53
CA SER A 121 -16.74 -20.46 -1.94
C SER A 121 -17.60 -20.98 -0.79
N LEU A 122 -17.03 -21.12 0.42
CA LEU A 122 -17.77 -21.55 1.61
C LEU A 122 -18.82 -20.52 2.04
N VAL A 123 -18.48 -19.23 2.04
CA VAL A 123 -19.39 -18.13 2.37
C VAL A 123 -20.59 -18.12 1.43
N LEU A 124 -20.35 -18.21 0.12
CA LEU A 124 -21.42 -18.21 -0.88
C LEU A 124 -22.27 -19.49 -0.81
N CYS A 125 -21.65 -20.65 -0.62
CA CYS A 125 -22.37 -21.92 -0.46
C CYS A 125 -23.28 -21.89 0.78
N PHE A 126 -22.75 -21.45 1.92
CA PHE A 126 -23.51 -21.32 3.16
C PHE A 126 -24.62 -20.27 3.06
N GLY A 127 -24.32 -19.10 2.48
CA GLY A 127 -25.33 -18.08 2.21
C GLY A 127 -26.44 -18.58 1.30
N TYR A 128 -26.11 -19.37 0.27
CA TYR A 128 -27.09 -19.95 -0.63
C TYR A 128 -27.95 -21.00 0.06
N ALA A 129 -27.37 -21.85 0.90
CA ALA A 129 -28.10 -22.81 1.72
C ALA A 129 -29.12 -22.11 2.64
N ILE A 130 -28.73 -20.99 3.28
CA ILE A 130 -29.66 -20.18 4.10
C ILE A 130 -30.86 -19.70 3.27
N ILE A 131 -30.62 -19.23 2.04
CA ILE A 131 -31.69 -18.75 1.14
C ILE A 131 -32.65 -19.89 0.80
N GLN A 132 -32.14 -21.08 0.48
CA GLN A 132 -32.97 -22.24 0.14
C GLN A 132 -33.81 -22.73 1.33
N ILE A 133 -33.27 -22.67 2.55
CA ILE A 133 -33.98 -23.10 3.76
C ILE A 133 -35.06 -22.10 4.19
N THR A 134 -34.76 -20.80 4.08
CA THR A 134 -35.66 -19.74 4.56
C THR A 134 -36.69 -19.30 3.53
N GLY A 135 -36.47 -19.59 2.23
CA GLY A 135 -37.39 -19.21 1.14
C GLY A 135 -37.53 -17.69 0.95
N MET A 136 -36.55 -16.89 1.37
CA MET A 136 -36.63 -15.43 1.31
C MET A 136 -36.68 -14.90 -0.13
N HIS A 137 -37.70 -14.09 -0.44
CA HIS A 137 -37.94 -13.49 -1.76
C HIS A 137 -36.76 -12.66 -2.31
N HIS A 138 -35.94 -12.04 -1.45
CA HIS A 138 -34.80 -11.21 -1.86
C HIS A 138 -33.45 -11.68 -1.32
N GLY A 139 -33.37 -12.95 -0.90
CA GLY A 139 -32.18 -13.51 -0.23
C GLY A 139 -30.87 -13.38 -1.02
N TYR A 140 -30.91 -13.17 -2.35
CA TYR A 140 -29.73 -12.94 -3.19
C TYR A 140 -28.87 -11.73 -2.73
N TRP A 141 -29.44 -10.77 -1.99
CA TRP A 141 -28.69 -9.67 -1.39
C TRP A 141 -27.73 -10.10 -0.29
N ILE A 142 -28.00 -11.21 0.40
CA ILE A 142 -27.09 -11.80 1.37
C ILE A 142 -25.81 -12.20 0.65
N LEU A 143 -25.92 -12.96 -0.45
CA LEU A 143 -24.78 -13.40 -1.25
C LEU A 143 -23.98 -12.21 -1.79
N LEU A 144 -24.67 -11.23 -2.36
CA LEU A 144 -24.05 -10.05 -2.93
C LEU A 144 -23.33 -9.21 -1.86
N THR A 145 -23.95 -9.07 -0.68
CA THR A 145 -23.34 -8.35 0.43
C THR A 145 -22.12 -9.09 0.95
N SER A 146 -22.24 -10.40 1.22
CA SER A 146 -21.11 -11.22 1.65
C SER A 146 -19.94 -11.17 0.66
N LEU A 147 -20.22 -11.20 -0.65
CA LEU A 147 -19.23 -11.06 -1.72
C LEU A 147 -18.49 -9.72 -1.65
N PHE A 148 -19.20 -8.60 -1.51
CA PHE A 148 -18.57 -7.29 -1.56
C PHE A 148 -17.84 -6.89 -0.28
N VAL A 149 -18.28 -7.40 0.87
CA VAL A 149 -17.66 -7.07 2.17
C VAL A 149 -16.51 -8.00 2.52
N CYS A 150 -16.57 -9.27 2.10
CA CYS A 150 -15.51 -10.22 2.39
C CYS A 150 -14.26 -9.88 1.57
N GLN A 151 -13.16 -9.62 2.26
CA GLN A 151 -11.87 -9.31 1.68
C GLN A 151 -10.84 -10.37 2.10
N PRO A 152 -9.68 -10.45 1.44
CA PRO A 152 -8.62 -11.38 1.85
C PRO A 152 -8.21 -11.19 3.31
N ASN A 153 -8.10 -9.92 3.75
CA ASN A 153 -7.61 -9.55 5.07
C ASN A 153 -8.75 -9.29 6.05
N TYR A 154 -8.53 -9.63 7.33
CA TYR A 154 -9.50 -9.40 8.43
C TYR A 154 -9.86 -7.93 8.59
N ASN A 155 -8.85 -7.04 8.66
CA ASN A 155 -9.07 -5.60 8.85
C ASN A 155 -9.83 -4.98 7.68
N ALA A 156 -9.49 -5.37 6.45
CA ALA A 156 -10.17 -4.91 5.25
C ALA A 156 -11.66 -5.34 5.27
N THR A 157 -11.93 -6.59 5.65
CA THR A 157 -13.31 -7.10 5.79
C THR A 157 -14.06 -6.32 6.86
N ARG A 158 -13.49 -6.17 8.06
CA ARG A 158 -14.10 -5.42 9.18
C ARG A 158 -14.42 -3.97 8.80
N HIS A 159 -13.51 -3.31 8.09
CA HIS A 159 -13.72 -1.95 7.61
C HIS A 159 -14.88 -1.90 6.60
N ARG A 160 -14.88 -2.80 5.60
CA ARG A 160 -15.97 -2.88 4.61
C ARG A 160 -17.33 -3.21 5.22
N LEU A 161 -17.38 -4.11 6.20
CA LEU A 161 -18.59 -4.45 6.95
C LEU A 161 -19.21 -3.20 7.58
N LYS A 162 -18.41 -2.41 8.30
CA LYS A 162 -18.89 -1.16 8.93
C LYS A 162 -19.43 -0.18 7.90
N LEU A 163 -18.67 0.07 6.83
CA LEU A 163 -19.08 1.00 5.77
C LEU A 163 -20.34 0.50 5.03
N ARG A 164 -20.48 -0.81 4.85
CA ARG A 164 -21.65 -1.42 4.21
C ARG A 164 -22.91 -1.22 5.07
N ILE A 165 -22.82 -1.51 6.36
CA ILE A 165 -23.92 -1.33 7.30
C ILE A 165 -24.33 0.14 7.38
N ILE A 166 -23.37 1.04 7.64
CA ILE A 166 -23.64 2.48 7.74
C ILE A 166 -24.23 3.02 6.43
N GLY A 167 -23.61 2.71 5.29
CA GLY A 167 -24.07 3.17 3.99
C GLY A 167 -25.48 2.69 3.66
N THR A 168 -25.81 1.44 3.99
CA THR A 168 -27.15 0.87 3.73
C THR A 168 -28.20 1.51 4.64
N LEU A 169 -27.91 1.66 5.94
CA LEU A 169 -28.82 2.29 6.90
C LEU A 169 -29.10 3.75 6.53
N VAL A 170 -28.06 4.52 6.22
CA VAL A 170 -28.21 5.91 5.77
C VAL A 170 -28.94 5.97 4.43
N GLY A 171 -28.63 5.06 3.51
CA GLY A 171 -29.29 4.98 2.20
C GLY A 171 -30.80 4.72 2.32
N ILE A 172 -31.21 3.86 3.24
CA ILE A 172 -32.63 3.58 3.52
C ILE A 172 -33.28 4.75 4.26
N ALA A 173 -32.60 5.31 5.26
CA ALA A 173 -33.10 6.45 6.04
C ALA A 173 -33.37 7.68 5.16
N ILE A 174 -32.57 7.89 4.10
CA ILE A 174 -32.80 8.94 3.10
C ILE A 174 -33.79 8.47 2.02
N GLY A 175 -33.69 7.22 1.59
CA GLY A 175 -34.52 6.65 0.53
C GLY A 175 -36.01 6.66 0.86
N ILE A 176 -36.41 6.28 2.09
CA ILE A 176 -37.82 6.27 2.50
C ILE A 176 -38.49 7.66 2.36
N PRO A 177 -37.94 8.75 2.94
CA PRO A 177 -38.47 10.10 2.71
C PRO A 177 -38.51 10.48 1.24
N VAL A 178 -37.45 10.17 0.48
CA VAL A 178 -37.38 10.45 -0.95
C VAL A 178 -38.55 9.79 -1.71
N LEU A 179 -38.85 8.52 -1.43
CA LEU A 179 -39.96 7.80 -2.04
C LEU A 179 -41.31 8.46 -1.69
N TRP A 180 -41.44 9.00 -0.47
CA TRP A 180 -42.66 9.66 -0.02
C TRP A 180 -42.87 11.05 -0.65
N PHE A 181 -41.81 11.85 -0.74
CA PHE A 181 -41.88 13.22 -1.29
C PHE A 181 -41.81 13.29 -2.81
N VAL A 182 -41.29 12.26 -3.49
CA VAL A 182 -41.15 12.21 -4.95
C VAL A 182 -41.91 11.00 -5.53
N PRO A 183 -43.26 11.02 -5.51
CA PRO A 183 -44.05 9.94 -6.07
C PRO A 183 -44.12 9.98 -7.61
N SER A 184 -43.68 11.07 -8.25
CA SER A 184 -43.75 11.21 -9.70
C SER A 184 -42.75 10.32 -10.42
N LEU A 185 -43.20 9.69 -11.52
CA LEU A 185 -42.37 8.82 -12.36
C LEU A 185 -41.12 9.56 -12.89
N GLU A 186 -41.33 10.77 -13.41
CA GLU A 186 -40.23 11.60 -13.94
C GLU A 186 -39.20 11.95 -12.86
N GLY A 187 -39.66 12.31 -11.65
CA GLY A 187 -38.76 12.61 -10.53
C GLY A 187 -37.95 11.40 -10.10
N GLN A 188 -38.57 10.22 -10.06
CA GLN A 188 -37.88 8.96 -9.75
C GLN A 188 -36.86 8.58 -10.81
N LEU A 189 -37.17 8.74 -12.10
CA LEU A 189 -36.22 8.46 -13.19
C LEU A 189 -35.01 9.40 -13.14
N VAL A 190 -35.22 10.70 -12.91
CA VAL A 190 -34.13 11.67 -12.74
C VAL A 190 -33.25 11.29 -11.54
N LEU A 191 -33.87 10.98 -10.40
CA LEU A 191 -33.12 10.62 -9.20
C LEU A 191 -32.39 9.28 -9.34
N LEU A 192 -32.97 8.33 -10.07
CA LEU A 192 -32.35 7.05 -10.41
C LEU A 192 -31.07 7.28 -11.23
N VAL A 193 -31.10 8.15 -12.24
CA VAL A 193 -29.90 8.51 -13.00
C VAL A 193 -28.85 9.18 -12.09
N ILE A 194 -29.26 10.16 -11.28
CA ILE A 194 -28.35 10.87 -10.37
C ILE A 194 -27.68 9.91 -9.38
N THR A 195 -28.47 9.08 -8.70
CA THR A 195 -27.95 8.11 -7.73
C THR A 195 -27.05 7.06 -8.39
N GLY A 196 -27.36 6.64 -9.62
CA GLY A 196 -26.52 5.75 -10.43
C GLY A 196 -25.16 6.38 -10.76
N VAL A 197 -25.15 7.63 -11.25
CA VAL A 197 -23.91 8.37 -11.55
C VAL A 197 -23.06 8.54 -10.30
N LEU A 198 -23.67 8.94 -9.17
CA LEU A 198 -22.98 9.10 -7.91
C LEU A 198 -22.40 7.77 -7.39
N PHE A 199 -23.11 6.66 -7.53
CA PHE A 199 -22.56 5.34 -7.21
C PHE A 199 -21.27 5.07 -8.00
N PHE A 200 -21.27 5.25 -9.32
CA PHE A 200 -20.09 5.01 -10.15
C PHE A 200 -18.94 5.99 -9.87
N ALA A 201 -19.26 7.24 -9.52
CA ALA A 201 -18.26 8.24 -9.13
C ALA A 201 -17.55 7.86 -7.81
N PHE A 202 -18.30 7.39 -6.81
CA PHE A 202 -17.77 7.12 -5.48
C PHE A 202 -17.26 5.68 -5.26
N ARG A 203 -17.61 4.71 -6.11
CA ARG A 203 -17.30 3.27 -5.88
C ARG A 203 -15.83 2.95 -5.59
N ASN A 204 -14.90 3.72 -6.17
CA ASN A 204 -13.46 3.50 -6.02
C ASN A 204 -12.78 4.41 -4.99
N VAL A 205 -13.50 5.41 -4.46
CA VAL A 205 -12.93 6.43 -3.56
C VAL A 205 -13.53 6.31 -2.16
N GLN A 206 -14.86 6.24 -2.05
CA GLN A 206 -15.58 6.28 -0.78
C GLN A 206 -16.68 5.22 -0.74
N TYR A 207 -16.33 4.02 -0.25
CA TYR A 207 -17.20 2.84 -0.29
C TYR A 207 -18.51 3.01 0.51
N ALA A 208 -18.53 3.77 1.60
CA ALA A 208 -19.78 4.08 2.33
C ALA A 208 -20.75 4.90 1.48
N HIS A 209 -20.29 5.96 0.82
CA HIS A 209 -21.10 6.77 -0.08
C HIS A 209 -21.61 5.94 -1.26
N ALA A 210 -20.74 5.13 -1.87
CA ALA A 210 -21.16 4.20 -2.91
C ALA A 210 -22.26 3.24 -2.43
N THR A 211 -22.14 2.69 -1.21
CA THR A 211 -23.16 1.82 -0.62
C THR A 211 -24.47 2.56 -0.36
N MET A 212 -24.43 3.81 0.07
CA MET A 212 -25.62 4.65 0.22
C MET A 212 -26.32 4.83 -1.13
N PHE A 213 -25.59 5.30 -2.15
CA PHE A 213 -26.17 5.56 -3.47
C PHE A 213 -26.71 4.32 -4.17
N ILE A 214 -26.02 3.18 -4.10
CA ILE A 214 -26.56 1.92 -4.66
C ILE A 214 -27.83 1.48 -3.93
N THR A 215 -27.95 1.77 -2.63
CA THR A 215 -29.15 1.43 -1.85
C THR A 215 -30.31 2.33 -2.24
N LEU A 216 -30.10 3.64 -2.41
CA LEU A 216 -31.12 4.54 -2.96
C LEU A 216 -31.54 4.10 -4.37
N LEU A 217 -30.56 3.80 -5.23
CA LEU A 217 -30.81 3.36 -6.60
C LEU A 217 -31.73 2.14 -6.63
N VAL A 218 -31.43 1.13 -5.81
CA VAL A 218 -32.24 -0.09 -5.71
C VAL A 218 -33.64 0.22 -5.19
N LEU A 219 -33.78 1.05 -4.14
CA LEU A 219 -35.09 1.44 -3.63
C LEU A 219 -35.94 2.15 -4.69
N LEU A 220 -35.34 3.05 -5.47
CA LEU A 220 -36.02 3.74 -6.58
C LEU A 220 -36.43 2.75 -7.67
N CYS A 221 -35.56 1.81 -8.04
CA CYS A 221 -35.89 0.77 -9.02
C CYS A 221 -37.09 -0.09 -8.58
N PHE A 222 -37.15 -0.51 -7.32
CA PHE A 222 -38.27 -1.29 -6.80
C PHE A 222 -39.53 -0.43 -6.61
N ASN A 223 -39.38 0.86 -6.29
CA ASN A 223 -40.52 1.76 -6.21
C ASN A 223 -41.22 1.96 -7.56
N LEU A 224 -40.46 1.97 -8.66
CA LEU A 224 -41.03 1.97 -10.02
C LEU A 224 -41.86 0.71 -10.32
N LEU A 225 -41.61 -0.39 -9.60
CA LEU A 225 -42.38 -1.63 -9.66
C LEU A 225 -43.50 -1.70 -8.61
N GLY A 226 -43.64 -0.68 -7.76
CA GLY A 226 -44.64 -0.62 -6.69
C GLY A 226 -44.20 -1.21 -5.34
N GLU A 227 -42.97 -1.70 -5.20
CA GLU A 227 -42.48 -2.45 -4.02
C GLU A 227 -41.40 -1.68 -3.21
N GLY A 228 -41.23 -0.38 -3.44
CA GLY A 228 -40.11 0.41 -2.91
C GLY A 228 -39.98 0.41 -1.39
N PHE A 229 -41.11 0.50 -0.67
CA PHE A 229 -41.14 0.48 0.80
C PHE A 229 -40.97 -0.92 1.37
N GLU A 230 -41.53 -1.93 0.72
CA GLU A 230 -41.49 -3.33 1.16
C GLU A 230 -40.07 -3.89 1.13
N VAL A 231 -39.24 -3.38 0.21
CA VAL A 231 -37.84 -3.76 0.02
C VAL A 231 -36.89 -3.17 1.08
N ALA A 232 -37.27 -2.08 1.75
CA ALA A 232 -36.39 -1.39 2.69
C ALA A 232 -35.99 -2.26 3.88
N LEU A 233 -36.94 -2.95 4.53
CA LEU A 233 -36.66 -3.81 5.68
C LEU A 233 -35.85 -5.08 5.32
N PRO A 234 -36.23 -5.86 4.29
CA PRO A 234 -35.42 -6.96 3.78
C PRO A 234 -33.98 -6.53 3.47
N ARG A 235 -33.78 -5.33 2.92
CA ARG A 235 -32.45 -4.82 2.62
C ARG A 235 -31.57 -4.64 3.85
N VAL A 236 -32.13 -4.19 4.99
CA VAL A 236 -31.40 -4.11 6.27
C VAL A 236 -31.04 -5.52 6.74
N ILE A 237 -32.03 -6.41 6.79
CA ILE A 237 -31.88 -7.78 7.30
C ILE A 237 -30.84 -8.55 6.48
N ASP A 238 -30.97 -8.55 5.15
CA ASP A 238 -30.05 -9.22 4.24
C ASP A 238 -28.62 -8.68 4.34
N THR A 239 -28.49 -7.37 4.54
CA THR A 239 -27.19 -6.74 4.74
C THR A 239 -26.56 -7.19 6.05
N LEU A 240 -27.33 -7.27 7.14
CA LEU A 240 -26.85 -7.73 8.44
C LEU A 240 -26.46 -9.22 8.39
N ILE A 241 -27.28 -10.07 7.77
CA ILE A 241 -26.98 -11.50 7.62
C ILE A 241 -25.74 -11.69 6.75
N GLY A 242 -25.67 -11.03 5.59
CA GLY A 242 -24.52 -11.13 4.70
C GLY A 242 -23.22 -10.65 5.35
N CYS A 243 -23.30 -9.57 6.13
CA CYS A 243 -22.21 -9.08 6.95
C CYS A 243 -21.80 -10.07 8.05
N ALA A 244 -22.76 -10.68 8.74
CA ALA A 244 -22.50 -11.66 9.80
C ALA A 244 -21.80 -12.92 9.27
N ILE A 245 -22.26 -13.44 8.12
CA ILE A 245 -21.64 -14.60 7.46
C ILE A 245 -20.19 -14.29 7.07
N ALA A 246 -19.96 -13.14 6.41
CA ALA A 246 -18.61 -12.74 6.00
C ALA A 246 -17.68 -12.51 7.21
N TRP A 247 -18.20 -11.91 8.28
CA TRP A 247 -17.46 -11.72 9.52
C TRP A 247 -17.10 -13.05 10.18
N ALA A 248 -18.04 -13.99 10.28
CA ALA A 248 -17.80 -15.31 10.84
C ALA A 248 -16.74 -16.06 10.00
N ALA A 249 -16.86 -16.03 8.67
CA ALA A 249 -15.91 -16.68 7.79
C ALA A 249 -14.48 -16.15 7.94
N VAL A 250 -14.28 -14.83 8.02
CA VAL A 250 -12.94 -14.26 8.20
C VAL A 250 -12.37 -14.49 9.61
N SER A 251 -13.24 -14.69 10.61
CA SER A 251 -12.84 -14.92 12.00
C SER A 251 -12.51 -16.39 12.28
N TYR A 252 -13.22 -17.34 11.67
CA TYR A 252 -13.11 -18.77 11.98
C TYR A 252 -12.45 -19.59 10.85
N ILE A 253 -12.63 -19.23 9.58
CA ILE A 253 -12.10 -19.99 8.44
C ILE A 253 -10.72 -19.45 8.06
N TRP A 254 -9.68 -20.17 8.48
CA TRP A 254 -8.28 -19.80 8.30
C TRP A 254 -8.01 -18.33 8.68
N PRO A 255 -8.12 -17.95 9.96
CA PRO A 255 -7.83 -16.59 10.35
C PRO A 255 -6.34 -16.29 10.09
N ASP A 256 -6.08 -15.29 9.25
CA ASP A 256 -4.73 -14.87 8.87
C ASP A 256 -4.24 -13.82 9.85
N TRP A 257 -4.01 -14.27 11.09
CA TRP A 257 -3.40 -13.44 12.12
C TRP A 257 -1.96 -13.16 11.68
N GLN A 258 -1.70 -11.98 11.13
CA GLN A 258 -0.38 -11.64 10.59
C GLN A 258 0.67 -11.68 11.72
N PHE A 259 0.25 -11.48 12.98
CA PHE A 259 1.10 -11.71 14.15
C PHE A 259 1.69 -13.12 14.23
N ARG A 260 0.97 -14.17 13.79
CA ARG A 260 1.50 -15.54 13.82
C ARG A 260 2.72 -15.73 12.90
N ASN A 261 2.85 -14.88 11.88
CA ASN A 261 4.01 -14.88 10.99
C ASN A 261 5.13 -13.94 11.47
N LEU A 262 4.92 -13.14 12.53
CA LEU A 262 5.91 -12.17 13.01
C LEU A 262 7.29 -12.81 13.28
N PRO A 263 7.40 -14.00 13.93
CA PRO A 263 8.71 -14.63 14.14
C PRO A 263 9.42 -14.96 12.82
N ARG A 264 8.69 -15.56 11.86
CA ARG A 264 9.23 -15.92 10.54
C ARG A 264 9.60 -14.70 9.71
N MET A 265 8.87 -13.59 9.86
CA MET A 265 9.19 -12.34 9.17
C MET A 265 10.39 -11.64 9.79
N LEU A 266 10.52 -11.68 11.12
CA LEU A 266 11.69 -11.17 11.80
C LEU A 266 12.95 -11.96 11.41
N GLU A 267 12.87 -13.29 11.36
CA GLU A 267 13.94 -14.16 10.88
C GLU A 267 14.38 -13.78 9.46
N ARG A 268 13.43 -13.67 8.52
CA ARG A 268 13.72 -13.24 7.14
C ARG A 268 14.31 -11.82 7.05
N ALA A 269 13.86 -10.89 7.88
CA ALA A 269 14.39 -9.54 7.94
C ALA A 269 15.83 -9.53 8.47
N THR A 270 16.11 -10.33 9.52
CA THR A 270 17.46 -10.48 10.06
C THR A 270 18.40 -11.16 9.07
N GLU A 271 17.97 -12.21 8.36
CA GLU A 271 18.76 -12.86 7.32
C GLU A 271 19.08 -11.93 6.15
N ALA A 272 18.12 -11.10 5.73
CA ALA A 272 18.35 -10.11 4.69
C ALA A 272 19.34 -9.03 5.14
N ASN A 273 19.27 -8.61 6.41
CA ASN A 273 20.25 -7.68 6.99
C ASN A 273 21.65 -8.30 7.11
N CYS A 274 21.77 -9.59 7.48
CA CYS A 274 23.05 -10.30 7.47
C CYS A 274 23.65 -10.36 6.06
N ARG A 275 22.86 -10.76 5.06
CA ARG A 275 23.31 -10.76 3.65
C ARG A 275 23.72 -9.37 3.16
N TYR A 276 23.02 -8.32 3.61
CA TYR A 276 23.39 -6.95 3.28
C TYR A 276 24.71 -6.54 3.92
N LEU A 277 24.94 -6.92 5.18
CA LEU A 277 26.21 -6.71 5.87
C LEU A 277 27.36 -7.46 5.20
N ASP A 278 27.16 -8.72 4.84
CA ASP A 278 28.17 -9.54 4.13
C ASP A 278 28.59 -8.89 2.81
N ALA A 279 27.62 -8.38 2.04
CA ALA A 279 27.90 -7.68 0.79
C ALA A 279 28.69 -6.37 1.00
N ILE A 280 28.49 -5.67 2.12
CA ILE A 280 29.30 -4.49 2.47
C ILE A 280 30.71 -4.91 2.90
N LEU A 281 30.85 -5.95 3.72
CA LEU A 281 32.15 -6.45 4.17
C LEU A 281 33.01 -6.93 2.98
N GLU A 282 32.39 -7.55 1.97
CA GLU A 282 33.08 -7.94 0.74
C GLU A 282 33.62 -6.72 -0.02
N GLN A 283 32.85 -5.62 -0.11
CA GLN A 283 33.31 -4.35 -0.71
C GLN A 283 34.46 -3.71 0.08
N TYR A 284 34.53 -3.92 1.40
CA TYR A 284 35.65 -3.44 2.21
C TYR A 284 36.96 -4.18 1.88
N HIS A 285 36.88 -5.48 1.55
CA HIS A 285 38.07 -6.28 1.22
C HIS A 285 38.48 -6.20 -0.26
N GLN A 286 37.53 -6.12 -1.19
CA GLN A 286 37.80 -6.15 -2.64
C GLN A 286 37.84 -4.77 -3.30
N GLY A 287 37.57 -3.71 -2.53
CA GLY A 287 37.39 -2.35 -3.05
C GLY A 287 35.92 -2.02 -3.30
N ARG A 288 35.58 -0.73 -3.19
CA ARG A 288 34.20 -0.24 -3.38
C ARG A 288 33.76 -0.44 -4.83
N ASP A 289 32.91 -1.44 -5.06
CA ASP A 289 32.32 -1.71 -6.36
C ASP A 289 30.79 -1.87 -6.23
N ASN A 290 30.02 -1.16 -7.06
CA ASN A 290 28.56 -1.10 -7.00
C ASN A 290 27.89 -2.30 -7.70
N ARG A 291 28.44 -3.50 -7.49
CA ARG A 291 28.01 -4.75 -8.14
C ARG A 291 26.53 -5.05 -7.89
N LEU A 292 25.93 -5.76 -8.84
CA LEU A 292 24.53 -6.20 -8.81
C LEU A 292 24.17 -6.93 -7.50
N ALA A 293 25.06 -7.80 -6.99
CA ALA A 293 24.86 -8.53 -5.75
C ALA A 293 24.59 -7.63 -4.53
N TYR A 294 25.38 -6.54 -4.39
CA TYR A 294 25.17 -5.54 -3.33
C TYR A 294 23.82 -4.81 -3.49
N ARG A 295 23.47 -4.41 -4.72
CA ARG A 295 22.21 -3.70 -5.00
C ARG A 295 21.00 -4.58 -4.66
N ILE A 296 21.07 -5.87 -4.99
CA ILE A 296 20.03 -6.86 -4.64
C ILE A 296 19.95 -7.02 -3.12
N ALA A 297 21.08 -7.21 -2.43
CA ALA A 297 21.09 -7.39 -0.97
C ALA A 297 20.53 -6.18 -0.23
N ARG A 298 20.94 -4.96 -0.63
CA ARG A 298 20.40 -3.71 -0.07
C ARG A 298 18.90 -3.57 -0.29
N ARG A 299 18.44 -3.84 -1.52
CA ARG A 299 17.01 -3.75 -1.86
C ARG A 299 16.19 -4.76 -1.08
N ASP A 300 16.68 -5.99 -0.93
CA ASP A 300 16.00 -7.04 -0.18
C ASP A 300 15.90 -6.67 1.30
N ALA A 301 16.98 -6.18 1.93
CA ALA A 301 16.96 -5.69 3.32
C ALA A 301 15.89 -4.61 3.56
N HIS A 302 15.82 -3.58 2.69
CA HIS A 302 14.80 -2.54 2.80
C HIS A 302 13.38 -3.04 2.50
N ASN A 303 13.21 -3.96 1.55
CA ASN A 303 11.90 -4.56 1.26
C ASN A 303 11.38 -5.39 2.44
N ARG A 304 12.25 -6.17 3.08
CA ARG A 304 11.88 -6.98 4.25
C ARG A 304 11.57 -6.12 5.47
N ASP A 305 12.29 -5.01 5.67
CA ASP A 305 11.98 -4.01 6.70
C ASP A 305 10.61 -3.36 6.47
N ALA A 306 10.30 -2.99 5.23
CA ALA A 306 8.99 -2.44 4.87
C ALA A 306 7.84 -3.45 5.05
N GLU A 307 8.08 -4.71 4.73
CA GLU A 307 7.11 -5.80 4.94
C GLU A 307 6.84 -6.02 6.44
N LEU A 308 7.89 -6.04 7.27
CA LEU A 308 7.78 -6.11 8.73
C LEU A 308 7.00 -4.92 9.29
N ALA A 309 7.26 -3.70 8.81
CA ALA A 309 6.53 -2.50 9.21
C ALA A 309 5.02 -2.60 8.90
N SER A 310 4.67 -3.15 7.72
CA SER A 310 3.27 -3.38 7.33
C SER A 310 2.57 -4.35 8.29
N VAL A 311 3.22 -5.45 8.65
CA VAL A 311 2.67 -6.44 9.58
C VAL A 311 2.49 -5.88 10.99
N VAL A 312 3.47 -5.17 11.52
CA VAL A 312 3.37 -4.52 12.84
C VAL A 312 2.25 -3.46 12.85
N SER A 313 2.08 -2.71 11.76
CA SER A 313 0.98 -1.75 11.62
C SER A 313 -0.39 -2.46 11.62
N ASN A 314 -0.55 -3.51 10.83
CA ASN A 314 -1.81 -4.26 10.71
C ASN A 314 -2.19 -5.01 12.00
N MET A 315 -1.20 -5.47 12.75
CA MET A 315 -1.35 -6.18 14.02
C MET A 315 -2.06 -5.36 15.09
N SER A 316 -1.93 -4.03 15.06
CA SER A 316 -2.61 -3.12 16.00
C SER A 316 -4.13 -3.25 16.00
N SER A 317 -4.70 -3.78 14.92
CA SER A 317 -6.13 -3.90 14.68
C SER A 317 -6.69 -5.31 14.93
N GLU A 318 -5.82 -6.27 15.24
CA GLU A 318 -6.18 -7.67 15.46
C GLU A 318 -6.73 -7.91 16.88
N PRO A 319 -7.82 -8.70 17.04
CA PRO A 319 -8.51 -8.90 18.31
C PRO A 319 -7.71 -9.68 19.37
N ASN A 320 -6.77 -10.54 18.95
CA ASN A 320 -6.00 -11.40 19.86
C ASN A 320 -4.65 -10.81 20.27
N VAL A 321 -4.34 -9.57 19.89
CA VAL A 321 -3.04 -8.93 20.19
C VAL A 321 -3.14 -8.11 21.47
N THR A 322 -2.57 -8.63 22.54
CA THR A 322 -2.43 -7.93 23.82
C THR A 322 -1.53 -6.69 23.67
N PRO A 323 -1.75 -5.60 24.42
CA PRO A 323 -0.90 -4.41 24.36
C PRO A 323 0.61 -4.69 24.50
N GLN A 324 0.99 -5.66 25.32
CA GLN A 324 2.38 -6.09 25.52
C GLN A 324 3.00 -6.66 24.24
N ILE A 325 2.26 -7.47 23.50
CA ILE A 325 2.70 -8.06 22.23
C ILE A 325 2.91 -6.96 21.19
N ARG A 326 2.00 -5.99 21.13
CA ARG A 326 2.08 -4.86 20.21
C ARG A 326 3.32 -4.00 20.48
N GLU A 327 3.58 -3.73 21.75
CA GLU A 327 4.77 -2.98 22.16
C GLU A 327 6.06 -3.74 21.83
N ALA A 328 6.11 -5.05 22.10
CA ALA A 328 7.26 -5.88 21.75
C ALA A 328 7.50 -5.91 20.23
N ALA A 329 6.45 -6.06 19.42
CA ALA A 329 6.54 -6.05 17.97
C ALA A 329 7.03 -4.70 17.43
N PHE A 330 6.54 -3.59 17.99
CA PHE A 330 7.00 -2.24 17.64
C PHE A 330 8.47 -2.02 18.00
N ARG A 331 8.89 -2.45 19.21
CA ARG A 331 10.31 -2.39 19.62
C ARG A 331 11.21 -3.19 18.68
N LEU A 332 10.80 -4.40 18.30
CA LEU A 332 11.54 -5.24 17.34
C LEU A 332 11.65 -4.59 15.97
N LEU A 333 10.58 -3.96 15.47
CA LEU A 333 10.62 -3.19 14.23
C LEU A 333 11.63 -2.04 14.31
N CYS A 334 11.59 -1.25 15.39
CA CYS A 334 12.55 -0.17 15.58
C CYS A 334 14.00 -0.68 15.61
N LEU A 335 14.25 -1.77 16.33
CA LEU A 335 15.58 -2.39 16.37
C LEU A 335 16.04 -2.86 14.99
N ASN A 336 15.17 -3.51 14.20
CA ASN A 336 15.50 -3.94 12.84
C ASN A 336 15.80 -2.74 11.93
N HIS A 337 14.97 -1.68 11.97
CA HIS A 337 15.17 -0.48 11.17
C HIS A 337 16.48 0.25 11.53
N THR A 338 16.80 0.33 12.82
CA THR A 338 18.06 0.86 13.33
C THR A 338 19.24 0.00 12.87
N PHE A 339 19.12 -1.33 12.89
CA PHE A 339 20.16 -2.24 12.39
C PHE A 339 20.44 -2.01 10.90
N THR A 340 19.41 -1.96 10.06
CA THR A 340 19.54 -1.65 8.62
C THR A 340 20.19 -0.28 8.39
N SER A 341 19.85 0.71 9.23
CA SER A 341 20.43 2.05 9.18
C SER A 341 21.92 2.06 9.54
N TYR A 342 22.32 1.31 10.56
CA TYR A 342 23.74 1.16 10.93
C TYR A 342 24.55 0.46 9.84
N ILE A 343 24.00 -0.61 9.23
CA ILE A 343 24.63 -1.29 8.08
C ILE A 343 24.80 -0.30 6.92
N SER A 344 23.80 0.53 6.65
CA SER A 344 23.89 1.57 5.61
C SER A 344 24.93 2.65 5.94
N ALA A 345 25.06 3.04 7.21
CA ALA A 345 26.04 4.02 7.67
C ALA A 345 27.48 3.50 7.60
N LEU A 346 27.70 2.21 7.87
CA LEU A 346 29.00 1.54 7.72
C LEU A 346 29.56 1.70 6.31
N ARG A 347 28.72 1.76 5.27
CA ARG A 347 29.17 2.04 3.90
C ARG A 347 29.69 3.47 3.72
N CYS A 348 29.03 4.45 4.34
CA CYS A 348 29.34 5.87 4.19
C CYS A 348 30.58 6.29 5.00
N SER A 349 30.92 5.54 6.06
CA SER A 349 32.16 5.76 6.78
C SER A 349 33.34 5.56 5.82
N PRO A 350 34.26 6.53 5.68
CA PRO A 350 35.51 6.31 4.99
C PRO A 350 36.32 5.31 5.82
N GLY A 351 36.24 4.03 5.46
CA GLY A 351 37.20 3.04 5.91
C GLY A 351 38.59 3.53 5.57
N ALA A 352 39.45 3.60 6.58
CA ALA A 352 40.87 3.83 6.46
C ALA A 352 41.44 2.93 5.35
N VAL A 353 41.68 3.54 4.20
CA VAL A 353 42.61 2.99 3.21
C VAL A 353 43.97 3.10 3.88
N ASN A 354 44.45 1.99 4.45
CA ASN A 354 45.87 1.84 4.75
C ASN A 354 46.63 1.60 3.46
#